data_AF-A0A8T4UAX7-F1
#
_entry.id   AF-A0A8T4UAX7-F1
#
_cell.length_a   1.000
_cell.length_b   1.000
_cell.length_c   1.000
_cell.angle_alpha   90.00
_cell.angle_beta   90.00
_cell.angle_gamma   90.00
#
_symmetry.space_group_name_H-M   'P 1'
#
loop_
_entity.id
_entity.type
_entity.pdbx_description
1 polymer ?
#
loop_
_entity_poly.entity_id
_entity_poly.type
_entity_poly.pdbx_seq_one_letter_code
_entity_poly.pdbx_strand_id
1 'polypeptide(L)'
;MNNKYFFIILVIVTLIVSIIALSLNQTITGYTVKSTGTLDIRITPQNAKVYIDGRFIGTTPLVTKINTGKRTISIEKFGYEPYVMQLSIEENKQIDIKETLNEIKMGSVIIRSIPNRARVYMNGYYYGRTPLELEFEPGIRKLEIKEDGYQTYKTSIIIEKDETNKILAVLSS
;
A
#
# COMPACT_ATOMS: atom_id res chain seq x y z
N MET A 1 -22.90 64.21 55.94
CA MET A 1 -22.25 63.84 54.65
C MET A 1 -23.35 63.51 53.65
N ASN A 2 -23.33 64.15 52.48
CA ASN A 2 -24.44 64.11 51.52
C ASN A 2 -24.61 62.74 50.87
N ASN A 3 -25.78 62.12 51.05
CA ASN A 3 -26.18 60.85 50.43
C ASN A 3 -26.02 60.83 48.89
N LYS A 4 -26.01 62.01 48.25
CA LYS A 4 -25.80 62.15 46.81
C LYS A 4 -24.42 61.63 46.34
N TYR A 5 -23.37 61.79 47.14
CA TYR A 5 -22.02 61.29 46.79
C TYR A 5 -21.89 59.78 47.03
N PHE A 6 -22.58 59.24 48.03
CA PHE A 6 -22.59 57.80 48.32
C PHE A 6 -23.19 56.99 47.17
N PHE A 7 -24.31 57.46 46.60
CA PHE A 7 -24.93 56.83 45.44
C PHE A 7 -24.04 56.88 44.19
N ILE A 8 -23.34 57.99 43.95
CA ILE A 8 -22.43 58.12 42.79
C ILE A 8 -21.24 57.16 42.92
N ILE A 9 -20.64 57.04 44.10
CA ILE A 9 -19.53 56.11 44.34
C ILE A 9 -20.00 54.66 44.19
N LEU A 10 -21.17 54.31 44.72
CA LEU A 10 -21.73 52.96 44.61
C LEU A 10 -21.96 52.56 43.14
N VAL A 11 -22.51 53.46 42.32
CA VAL A 11 -22.74 53.22 40.88
C VAL A 11 -21.43 53.08 40.11
N ILE A 12 -20.40 53.87 40.43
CA ILE A 12 -19.09 53.76 39.77
C ILE A 12 -18.41 52.44 40.14
N VAL A 13 -18.47 52.03 41.41
CA VAL A 13 -17.88 50.76 41.87
C VAL A 13 -18.57 49.56 41.22
N THR A 14 -19.90 49.56 41.14
CA THR A 14 -20.61 48.45 40.47
C THR A 14 -20.34 48.42 38.97
N LEU A 15 -20.27 49.57 38.29
CA LEU A 15 -19.95 49.64 36.86
C LEU A 15 -18.55 49.08 36.57
N ILE A 16 -17.55 49.42 37.39
CA ILE A 16 -16.18 48.93 37.25
C ILE A 16 -16.11 47.41 37.46
N VAL A 17 -16.81 46.88 38.47
CA VAL A 17 -16.87 45.43 38.73
C VAL A 17 -17.54 44.69 37.57
N SER A 18 -18.60 45.24 36.97
CA SER A 18 -19.25 44.66 35.79
C SER A 18 -18.33 44.64 34.56
N ILE A 19 -17.54 45.71 34.34
CA ILE A 19 -16.60 45.78 33.22
C ILE A 19 -15.46 44.76 33.38
N ILE A 20 -14.96 44.57 34.60
CA ILE A 20 -13.91 43.57 34.87
C ILE A 20 -14.44 42.15 34.68
N ALA A 21 -15.68 41.86 35.13
CA ALA A 21 -16.32 40.56 34.93
C ALA A 21 -16.52 40.20 33.45
N LEU A 22 -16.73 41.20 32.59
CA LEU A 22 -16.88 41.02 31.14
C LEU A 22 -15.55 40.64 30.43
N SER A 23 -14.39 40.91 31.03
CA SER A 23 -13.07 40.64 30.41
C SER A 23 -12.50 39.22 30.62
N LEU A 24 -13.20 38.35 31.37
CA LEU A 24 -12.67 37.03 31.76
C LEU A 24 -13.14 35.85 30.88
N ASN A 25 -14.00 36.06 29.89
CA ASN A 25 -14.47 34.98 29.00
C ASN A 25 -13.60 34.86 27.73
N GLN A 26 -12.30 34.63 27.91
CA GLN A 26 -11.40 34.24 26.82
C GLN A 26 -11.68 32.77 26.49
N THR A 27 -12.47 32.52 25.45
CA THR A 27 -12.73 31.19 24.91
C THR A 27 -11.39 30.61 24.42
N ILE A 28 -10.92 29.51 25.03
CA ILE A 28 -9.77 28.77 24.53
C ILE A 28 -10.18 28.17 23.19
N THR A 29 -9.82 28.84 22.10
CA THR A 29 -10.02 28.37 20.73
C THR A 29 -9.39 27.00 20.59
N GLY A 30 -10.21 26.00 20.23
CA GLY A 30 -9.86 24.59 20.22
C GLY A 30 -8.59 24.27 19.47
N TYR A 31 -7.53 23.96 20.21
CA TYR A 31 -6.44 23.16 19.68
C TYR A 31 -6.94 21.72 19.56
N THR A 32 -7.38 21.31 18.37
CA THR A 32 -7.62 19.89 18.09
C THR A 32 -6.29 19.16 18.18
N VAL A 33 -5.98 18.59 19.34
CA VAL A 33 -4.88 17.63 19.45
C VAL A 33 -5.25 16.46 18.56
N LYS A 34 -4.48 16.24 17.48
CA LYS A 34 -4.61 15.00 16.70
C LYS A 34 -4.26 13.86 17.65
N SER A 35 -5.27 13.13 18.09
CA SER A 35 -5.05 11.92 18.86
C SER A 35 -4.45 10.85 17.97
N THR A 36 -3.53 10.07 18.53
CA THR A 36 -2.82 9.01 17.82
C THR A 36 -2.98 7.68 18.53
N GLY A 37 -3.04 6.60 17.77
CA GLY A 37 -2.74 5.25 18.24
C GLY A 37 -1.36 4.79 17.76
N THR A 38 -0.94 3.62 18.20
CA THR A 38 0.32 2.98 17.82
C THR A 38 0.05 1.71 17.01
N LEU A 39 0.79 1.50 15.94
CA LEU A 39 0.84 0.24 15.21
C LEU A 39 2.19 -0.42 15.45
N ASP A 40 2.19 -1.71 15.76
CA ASP A 40 3.39 -2.56 15.78
C ASP A 40 3.23 -3.66 14.72
N ILE A 41 3.94 -3.52 13.61
CA ILE A 41 3.76 -4.30 12.38
C ILE A 41 4.95 -5.23 12.20
N ARG A 42 4.70 -6.53 12.29
CA ARG A 42 5.68 -7.61 12.06
C ARG A 42 5.18 -8.51 10.94
N ILE A 43 5.98 -8.67 9.91
CA ILE A 43 5.62 -9.44 8.71
C ILE A 43 6.68 -10.49 8.43
N THR A 44 6.22 -11.66 8.00
CA THR A 44 7.06 -12.74 7.49
C THR A 44 6.81 -12.90 5.98
N PRO A 45 7.82 -12.78 5.12
CA PRO A 45 9.21 -12.44 5.42
C PRO A 45 9.39 -10.98 5.87
N GLN A 46 10.49 -10.71 6.58
CA GLN A 46 10.86 -9.37 7.02
C GLN A 46 11.23 -8.45 5.84
N ASN A 47 11.36 -7.15 6.10
CA ASN A 47 11.69 -6.10 5.13
C ASN A 47 10.59 -5.89 4.07
N ALA A 48 9.33 -6.07 4.44
CA ALA A 48 8.19 -5.68 3.61
C ALA A 48 7.93 -4.17 3.72
N LYS A 49 7.61 -3.50 2.62
CA LYS A 49 7.24 -2.08 2.59
C LYS A 49 5.85 -1.91 3.17
N VAL A 50 5.67 -0.90 4.02
CA VAL A 50 4.39 -0.56 4.64
C VAL A 50 3.94 0.81 4.12
N TYR A 51 2.70 0.86 3.65
CA TYR A 51 2.00 2.06 3.24
C TYR A 51 0.75 2.23 4.09
N ILE A 52 0.47 3.46 4.48
CA ILE A 52 -0.75 3.82 5.20
C ILE A 52 -1.45 4.93 4.42
N ASP A 53 -2.69 4.68 4.05
CA ASP A 53 -3.49 5.54 3.17
C ASP A 53 -2.75 5.88 1.86
N GLY A 54 -2.05 4.88 1.31
CA GLY A 54 -1.24 5.00 0.08
C GLY A 54 0.12 5.69 0.24
N ARG A 55 0.45 6.21 1.42
CA ARG A 55 1.76 6.85 1.70
C ARG A 55 2.74 5.85 2.29
N PHE A 56 3.95 5.78 1.74
CA PHE A 56 5.04 4.97 2.29
C PHE A 56 5.44 5.46 3.70
N ILE A 57 5.45 4.55 4.67
CA ILE A 57 5.78 4.84 6.07
C ILE A 57 7.13 4.23 6.46
N GLY A 58 7.47 3.06 5.94
CA GLY A 58 8.71 2.38 6.27
C GLY A 58 8.71 0.91 5.86
N THR A 59 9.62 0.12 6.44
CA THR A 59 9.75 -1.32 6.20
C THR A 59 9.62 -2.11 7.49
N THR A 60 9.07 -3.32 7.42
CA THR A 60 8.89 -4.19 8.59
C THR A 60 10.20 -4.82 9.06
N PRO A 61 10.37 -5.07 10.38
CA PRO A 61 9.46 -4.72 11.48
C PRO A 61 9.34 -3.19 11.69
N LEU A 62 8.12 -2.70 11.91
CA LEU A 62 7.82 -1.27 11.99
C LEU A 62 6.89 -0.95 13.15
N VAL A 63 7.31 -0.06 14.04
CA VAL A 63 6.45 0.55 15.06
C VAL A 63 6.23 2.03 14.70
N THR A 64 4.98 2.48 14.63
CA THR A 64 4.67 3.85 14.21
C THR A 64 3.40 4.40 14.86
N LYS A 65 3.35 5.72 15.09
CA LYS A 65 2.16 6.42 15.58
C LYS A 65 1.35 6.95 14.41
N ILE A 66 0.03 6.71 14.45
CA ILE A 66 -0.88 7.09 13.37
C ILE A 66 -2.08 7.81 13.95
N ASN A 67 -2.55 8.84 13.25
CA ASN A 67 -3.75 9.58 13.64
C ASN A 67 -4.95 8.64 13.71
N THR A 68 -5.80 8.88 14.71
CA THR A 68 -7.05 8.15 14.91
C THR A 68 -7.96 8.16 13.68
N GLY A 69 -8.91 7.22 13.67
CA GLY A 69 -9.87 7.01 12.59
C GLY A 69 -9.56 5.78 11.72
N LYS A 70 -10.39 5.56 10.71
CA LYS A 70 -10.22 4.45 9.75
C LYS A 70 -8.99 4.70 8.87
N ARG A 71 -8.13 3.70 8.77
CA ARG A 71 -6.90 3.71 7.96
C ARG A 71 -6.84 2.49 7.08
N THR A 72 -6.30 2.65 5.88
CA THR A 72 -5.95 1.53 4.99
C THR A 72 -4.45 1.27 5.11
N ILE A 73 -4.08 0.03 5.43
CA ILE A 73 -2.69 -0.42 5.51
C ILE A 73 -2.46 -1.35 4.32
N SER A 74 -1.41 -1.07 3.55
CA SER A 74 -0.94 -1.94 2.47
C SER A 74 0.49 -2.34 2.76
N ILE A 75 0.77 -3.64 2.63
CA ILE A 75 2.07 -4.24 2.87
C ILE A 75 2.50 -4.94 1.58
N GLU A 76 3.69 -4.58 1.10
CA GLU A 76 4.23 -5.07 -0.17
C GLU A 76 5.62 -5.66 0.02
N LYS A 77 5.85 -6.82 -0.58
CA LYS A 77 7.18 -7.42 -0.66
C LYS A 77 7.36 -8.05 -2.04
N PHE A 78 8.50 -7.78 -2.68
CA PHE A 78 8.83 -8.40 -3.97
C PHE A 78 8.78 -9.93 -3.86
N GLY A 79 8.06 -10.58 -4.78
CA GLY A 79 7.84 -12.02 -4.82
C GLY A 79 6.66 -12.52 -3.95
N TYR A 80 5.89 -11.62 -3.34
CA TYR A 80 4.79 -11.97 -2.44
C TYR A 80 3.52 -11.21 -2.81
N GLU A 81 2.36 -11.81 -2.54
CA GLU A 81 1.06 -11.19 -2.73
C GLU A 81 0.94 -9.95 -1.82
N PRO A 82 0.43 -8.81 -2.32
CA PRO A 82 0.22 -7.63 -1.50
C PRO A 82 -0.87 -7.89 -0.47
N TYR A 83 -0.61 -7.51 0.79
CA TYR A 83 -1.59 -7.63 1.86
C TYR A 83 -2.19 -6.26 2.16
N VAL A 84 -3.52 -6.15 2.06
CA VAL A 84 -4.25 -4.89 2.26
C VAL A 84 -5.35 -5.10 3.31
N MET A 85 -5.39 -4.22 4.30
CA MET A 85 -6.41 -4.25 5.34
C MET A 85 -6.89 -2.84 5.69
N GLN A 86 -8.11 -2.75 6.23
CA GLN A 86 -8.63 -1.53 6.84
C GLN A 86 -8.86 -1.75 8.32
N LEU A 87 -8.46 -0.79 9.15
CA LEU A 87 -8.67 -0.85 10.59
C LEU A 87 -8.98 0.54 11.17
N SER A 88 -9.60 0.56 12.35
CA SER A 88 -9.90 1.79 13.07
C SER A 88 -8.83 2.03 14.13
N ILE A 89 -8.08 3.11 13.99
CA ILE A 89 -7.11 3.55 14.99
C ILE A 89 -7.83 4.30 16.09
N GLU A 90 -7.66 3.86 17.32
CA GLU A 90 -8.19 4.51 18.52
C GLU A 90 -7.08 5.22 19.29
N GLU A 91 -7.46 6.25 20.04
CA GLU A 91 -6.52 7.09 20.80
C GLU A 91 -5.81 6.27 21.89
N ASN A 92 -4.49 6.42 21.97
CA ASN A 92 -3.62 5.78 22.96
C ASN A 92 -3.70 4.24 22.98
N LYS A 93 -4.33 3.60 21.99
CA LYS A 93 -4.33 2.16 21.82
C LYS A 93 -3.18 1.72 20.92
N GLN A 94 -2.65 0.55 21.21
CA GLN A 94 -1.72 -0.17 20.34
C GLN A 94 -2.46 -1.29 19.60
N ILE A 95 -2.17 -1.44 18.31
CA ILE A 95 -2.62 -2.57 17.50
C ILE A 95 -1.39 -3.31 16.99
N ASP A 96 -1.34 -4.60 17.27
CA ASP A 96 -0.30 -5.50 16.78
C ASP A 96 -0.76 -6.16 15.49
N ILE A 97 0.02 -6.01 14.41
CA ILE A 97 -0.20 -6.69 13.13
C ILE A 97 0.91 -7.72 12.98
N LYS A 98 0.54 -9.00 12.96
CA LYS A 98 1.46 -10.13 12.81
C LYS A 98 0.95 -11.04 11.70
N GLU A 99 1.52 -10.92 10.51
CA GLU A 99 1.05 -11.64 9.33
C GLU A 99 2.20 -12.30 8.56
N THR A 100 1.85 -13.34 7.82
CA THR A 100 2.75 -14.00 6.87
C THR A 100 2.21 -13.77 5.47
N LEU A 101 3.03 -13.20 4.59
CA LEU A 101 2.66 -12.99 3.20
C LEU A 101 2.76 -14.30 2.43
N ASN A 102 1.84 -14.51 1.49
CA ASN A 102 1.90 -15.61 0.55
C ASN A 102 2.90 -15.29 -0.56
N GLU A 103 3.75 -16.25 -0.90
CA GLU A 103 4.61 -16.14 -2.08
C GLU A 103 3.76 -16.13 -3.35
N ILE A 104 4.14 -15.28 -4.30
CA ILE A 104 3.59 -15.35 -5.66
C ILE A 104 4.15 -16.62 -6.28
N LYS A 105 3.26 -17.59 -6.47
CA LYS A 105 3.61 -18.84 -7.11
C LYS A 105 3.69 -18.65 -8.62
N MET A 106 4.85 -18.92 -9.19
CA MET A 106 5.08 -18.85 -10.62
C MET A 106 4.49 -20.09 -11.33
N GLY A 107 4.18 -19.93 -12.61
CA GLY A 107 3.99 -21.04 -13.54
C GLY A 107 5.21 -21.19 -14.45
N SER A 108 5.57 -22.43 -14.80
CA SER A 108 6.66 -22.74 -15.73
C SER A 108 6.12 -22.85 -17.17
N VAL A 109 6.94 -22.42 -18.13
CA VAL A 109 6.68 -22.56 -19.56
C VAL A 109 7.90 -23.16 -20.23
N ILE A 110 7.77 -24.39 -20.71
CA ILE A 110 8.79 -25.09 -21.49
C ILE A 110 8.45 -24.93 -22.97
N ILE A 111 9.36 -24.31 -23.72
CA ILE A 111 9.15 -23.93 -25.11
C ILE A 111 10.17 -24.66 -25.99
N ARG A 112 9.67 -25.41 -26.96
CA ARG A 112 10.45 -26.11 -27.99
C ARG A 112 9.96 -25.69 -29.37
N SER A 113 10.83 -25.81 -30.37
CA SER A 113 10.44 -25.54 -31.76
C SER A 113 11.12 -26.47 -32.76
N ILE A 114 10.53 -26.55 -33.94
CA ILE A 114 11.11 -27.17 -35.13
C ILE A 114 11.04 -26.13 -36.26
N PRO A 115 12.18 -25.66 -36.81
CA PRO A 115 13.55 -25.99 -36.42
C PRO A 115 13.90 -25.52 -34.99
N ASN A 116 14.93 -26.13 -34.42
CA ASN A 116 15.48 -25.75 -33.12
C ASN A 116 16.15 -24.38 -33.20
N ARG A 117 16.44 -23.76 -32.04
CA ARG A 117 17.15 -22.47 -31.90
C ARG A 117 16.37 -21.24 -32.37
N ALA A 118 15.05 -21.36 -32.50
CA ALA A 118 14.14 -20.25 -32.79
C ALA A 118 14.11 -19.25 -31.64
N ARG A 119 14.11 -17.96 -31.97
CA ARG A 119 14.04 -16.84 -31.02
C ARG A 119 12.67 -16.79 -30.36
N VAL A 120 12.66 -16.74 -29.03
CA VAL A 120 11.46 -16.69 -28.21
C VAL A 120 11.24 -15.28 -27.69
N TYR A 121 10.03 -14.77 -27.88
CA TYR A 121 9.57 -13.50 -27.35
C TYR A 121 8.32 -13.71 -26.50
N MET A 122 8.29 -13.12 -25.30
CA MET A 122 7.11 -13.10 -24.43
C MET A 122 6.67 -11.65 -24.22
N ASN A 123 5.42 -11.34 -24.56
CA ASN A 123 4.88 -9.98 -24.59
C ASN A 123 5.77 -8.98 -25.36
N GLY A 124 6.42 -9.46 -26.43
CA GLY A 124 7.32 -8.65 -27.28
C GLY A 124 8.77 -8.55 -26.78
N TYR A 125 9.08 -8.98 -25.56
CA TYR A 125 10.46 -8.99 -25.04
C TYR A 125 11.19 -10.28 -25.41
N TYR A 126 12.46 -10.19 -25.78
CA TYR A 126 13.29 -11.34 -26.14
C TYR A 126 13.81 -12.08 -24.90
N TYR A 127 13.62 -13.40 -24.85
CA TYR A 127 14.03 -14.24 -23.70
C TYR A 127 15.12 -15.25 -24.04
N GLY A 128 15.41 -15.49 -25.33
CA GLY A 128 16.41 -16.46 -25.73
C GLY A 128 15.98 -17.28 -26.95
N ARG A 129 16.54 -18.49 -27.06
CA ARG A 129 16.28 -19.41 -28.17
C ARG A 129 15.80 -20.76 -27.65
N THR A 130 14.95 -21.45 -28.41
CA THR A 130 14.47 -22.79 -28.07
C THR A 130 15.60 -23.85 -28.15
N PRO A 131 15.54 -24.93 -27.35
CA PRO A 131 14.60 -25.15 -26.24
C PRO A 131 14.89 -24.21 -25.06
N LEU A 132 13.84 -23.71 -24.40
CA LEU A 132 13.93 -22.75 -23.30
C LEU A 132 12.86 -23.04 -22.25
N GLU A 133 13.19 -22.84 -20.98
CA GLU A 133 12.26 -22.89 -19.85
C GLU A 133 12.24 -21.52 -19.16
N LEU A 134 11.05 -21.02 -18.86
CA LEU A 134 10.82 -19.71 -18.26
C LEU A 134 9.76 -19.80 -17.17
N GLU A 135 9.89 -18.97 -16.14
CA GLU A 135 8.90 -18.83 -15.09
C GLU A 135 8.24 -17.46 -15.14
N PHE A 136 6.93 -17.44 -14.91
CA PHE A 136 6.14 -16.22 -14.95
C PHE A 136 5.05 -16.24 -13.89
N GLU A 137 4.67 -15.04 -13.44
CA GLU A 137 3.45 -14.87 -12.66
C GLU A 137 2.22 -15.32 -13.47
N PRO A 138 1.18 -15.84 -12.80
CA PRO A 138 -0.05 -16.25 -13.45
C PRO A 138 -0.67 -15.14 -14.30
N GLY A 139 -1.23 -15.52 -15.44
CA GLY A 139 -1.87 -14.60 -16.36
C GLY A 139 -1.66 -14.95 -17.83
N ILE A 140 -2.28 -14.14 -18.69
CA ILE A 140 -2.22 -14.33 -20.14
C ILE A 140 -0.97 -13.65 -20.69
N ARG A 141 -0.20 -14.39 -21.51
CA ARG A 141 0.98 -13.84 -22.19
C ARG A 141 0.97 -14.16 -23.67
N LYS A 142 1.39 -13.20 -24.48
CA LYS A 142 1.58 -13.34 -25.93
C LYS A 142 2.96 -13.94 -26.20
N LEU A 143 2.98 -15.15 -26.73
CA LEU A 143 4.19 -15.85 -27.15
C LEU A 143 4.40 -15.66 -28.65
N GLU A 144 5.58 -15.22 -29.05
CA GLU A 144 6.03 -15.24 -30.45
C GLU A 144 7.33 -16.05 -30.57
N ILE A 145 7.39 -16.94 -31.55
CA ILE A 145 8.58 -17.74 -31.86
C ILE A 145 8.98 -17.46 -33.32
N LYS A 146 10.23 -17.02 -33.51
CA LYS A 146 10.75 -16.53 -34.79
C LYS A 146 12.03 -17.25 -35.19
N GLU A 147 12.11 -17.73 -36.42
CA GLU A 147 13.34 -18.22 -37.02
C GLU A 147 13.45 -17.69 -38.45
N ASP A 148 14.68 -17.46 -38.90
CA ASP A 148 14.92 -16.83 -40.20
C ASP A 148 14.49 -17.78 -41.34
N GLY A 149 13.73 -17.26 -42.30
CA GLY A 149 13.15 -18.07 -43.38
C GLY A 149 11.89 -18.85 -43.02
N TYR A 150 11.30 -18.61 -41.84
CA TYR A 150 10.05 -19.24 -41.41
C TYR A 150 8.99 -18.22 -40.99
N GLN A 151 7.72 -18.60 -41.15
CA GLN A 151 6.59 -17.86 -40.61
C GLN A 151 6.66 -17.81 -39.08
N THR A 152 6.36 -16.63 -38.51
CA THR A 152 6.34 -16.45 -37.06
C THR A 152 5.17 -17.19 -36.44
N TYR A 153 5.45 -18.08 -35.49
CA TYR A 153 4.42 -18.68 -34.65
C TYR A 153 3.98 -17.69 -33.58
N LYS A 154 2.68 -17.44 -33.45
CA LYS A 154 2.10 -16.55 -32.44
C LYS A 154 0.94 -17.21 -31.72
N THR A 155 0.91 -17.12 -30.40
CA THR A 155 -0.22 -17.58 -29.59
C THR A 155 -0.32 -16.80 -28.28
N SER A 156 -1.45 -16.91 -27.60
CA SER A 156 -1.61 -16.48 -26.21
C SER A 156 -1.64 -17.73 -25.33
N ILE A 157 -0.80 -17.76 -24.30
CA ILE A 157 -0.79 -18.83 -23.30
C ILE A 157 -1.34 -18.30 -21.98
N ILE A 158 -2.11 -19.15 -21.28
CA ILE A 158 -2.56 -18.89 -19.91
C ILE A 158 -1.55 -19.58 -18.99
N ILE A 159 -0.90 -18.80 -18.14
CA ILE A 159 0.03 -19.32 -17.14
C ILE A 159 -0.74 -19.41 -15.83
N GLU A 160 -0.78 -20.60 -15.25
CA GLU A 160 -1.41 -20.86 -13.96
C GLU A 160 -0.34 -21.14 -12.89
N LYS A 161 -0.68 -20.88 -11.63
CA LYS A 161 0.22 -21.09 -10.50
C LYS A 161 0.58 -22.58 -10.37
N ASP A 162 1.83 -22.88 -10.07
CA ASP A 162 2.33 -24.27 -9.90
C ASP A 162 2.13 -25.19 -11.13
N GLU A 163 1.73 -24.65 -12.27
CA GLU A 163 1.53 -25.42 -13.50
C GLU A 163 2.71 -25.28 -14.46
N THR A 164 2.92 -26.31 -15.28
CA THR A 164 3.92 -26.30 -16.35
C THR A 164 3.25 -26.39 -17.71
N ASN A 165 3.29 -25.29 -18.46
CA ASN A 165 2.86 -25.25 -19.85
C ASN A 165 3.96 -25.76 -20.78
N LYS A 166 3.66 -26.76 -21.61
CA LYS A 166 4.61 -27.31 -22.59
C LYS A 166 4.16 -26.93 -23.99
N ILE A 167 4.97 -26.12 -24.67
CA ILE A 167 4.71 -25.64 -26.02
C ILE A 167 5.71 -26.26 -26.99
N LEU A 168 5.20 -26.85 -28.06
CA LEU A 168 5.97 -27.27 -29.22
C LEU A 168 5.46 -26.51 -30.45
N ALA A 169 6.30 -25.62 -31.00
CA ALA A 169 5.98 -24.87 -32.21
C ALA A 169 6.69 -25.46 -33.43
N VAL A 170 5.92 -25.93 -34.41
CA VAL A 170 6.45 -26.33 -35.71
C VAL A 170 6.30 -25.13 -36.65
N LEU A 171 7.42 -24.56 -37.10
CA LEU A 171 7.44 -23.39 -37.96
C LEU A 171 7.39 -23.82 -39.42
N SER A 172 6.51 -23.19 -40.20
CA SER A 172 6.40 -23.41 -41.64
C SER A 172 7.23 -22.35 -42.37
N SER A 173 7.97 -22.77 -43.40
CA SER A 173 8.70 -21.87 -44.31
C SER A 173 7.74 -21.04 -45.16
#